data_AF-C4B7U5-F1
#
_entry.id   AF-C4B7U5-F1
#
_cell.length_a   1.000
_cell.length_b   1.000
_cell.length_c   1.000
_cell.angle_alpha   90.00
_cell.angle_beta   90.00
_cell.angle_gamma   90.00
#
_symmetry.space_group_name_H-M   'P 1'
#
loop_
_entity.id
_entity.type
_entity.pdbx_description
1 polymer ?
#
loop_
_entity_poly.entity_id
_entity_poly.type
_entity_poly.pdbx_seq_one_letter_code
_entity_poly.pdbx_strand_id
1 'polypeptide(L)'
;MTRITDVFSLNFIFWKFLGLWGKSAPSKYNMAYTVFYLFASLFVYDIFLTLNLIHTPRKLETLVRETMFYFNHLVAVTKILMMFIMRKKILVIFDLLDCEEFKPNDENSQEIMKRKTDFYYIYWRIVAVTSNLSCFMLVIGPLIKMLIWKIELGLPVCKFYFMSDELRNKYFVIWYIYQSFGIYNQMVNNLNLDTFNCGMLWMAVGQLQILKTKFVNLKLNDFENGLDLKSRDDMQIERLRKYLTHYEIILKYCAIVQDILNITIFVQLGMSSIVICVGLCGFVAMPSNTETAIFMFSYLTTMTMQIFVPSWMGTQISFECGELMSAAYSCEWIPRSKLFKRSLILFVERAKTPVRITGLKIFTLSLDTFTSIMKTTYSFFTLIRQLQVDEVN
;
A
#
# COMPACT_ATOMS: atom_id res chain seq x y z
N MET A 1 -11.69 -25.03 -6.11
CA MET A 1 -11.30 -23.70 -6.59
C MET A 1 -10.82 -22.90 -5.39
N THR A 2 -9.58 -22.42 -5.42
CA THR A 2 -8.99 -21.57 -4.37
C THR A 2 -9.68 -20.21 -4.33
N ARG A 3 -9.87 -19.63 -3.15
CA ARG A 3 -10.51 -18.32 -2.97
C ARG A 3 -9.53 -17.23 -3.41
N ILE A 4 -10.01 -16.15 -4.03
CA ILE A 4 -9.11 -15.03 -4.40
C ILE A 4 -8.58 -14.36 -3.14
N THR A 5 -9.37 -14.36 -2.07
CA THR A 5 -8.97 -13.91 -0.74
C THR A 5 -7.74 -14.66 -0.18
N ASP A 6 -7.44 -15.88 -0.66
CA ASP A 6 -6.28 -16.66 -0.21
C ASP A 6 -4.93 -15.98 -0.54
N VAL A 7 -4.92 -15.05 -1.52
CA VAL A 7 -3.76 -14.21 -1.84
C VAL A 7 -3.33 -13.35 -0.65
N PHE A 8 -4.27 -13.02 0.26
CA PHE A 8 -3.99 -12.25 1.47
C PHE A 8 -3.67 -13.12 2.69
N SER A 9 -3.54 -14.44 2.53
CA SER A 9 -3.26 -15.39 3.62
C SER A 9 -2.04 -15.00 4.48
N LEU A 10 -0.95 -14.57 3.85
CA LEU A 10 0.23 -14.06 4.55
C LEU A 10 -0.11 -12.87 5.44
N ASN A 11 -0.82 -11.85 4.92
CA ASN A 11 -1.21 -10.68 5.72
C ASN A 11 -2.10 -11.11 6.89
N PHE A 12 -3.02 -12.05 6.70
CA PHE A 12 -3.88 -12.54 7.79
C PHE A 12 -3.10 -13.23 8.90
N ILE A 13 -2.02 -13.96 8.57
CA ILE A 13 -1.15 -14.58 9.57
C ILE A 13 -0.48 -13.49 10.41
N PHE A 14 0.10 -12.48 9.75
CA PHE A 14 0.72 -11.35 10.44
C PHE A 14 -0.28 -10.55 11.26
N TRP A 15 -1.46 -10.25 10.73
CA TRP A 15 -2.47 -9.49 11.49
C TRP A 15 -3.01 -10.26 12.70
N LYS A 16 -3.10 -11.59 12.63
CA LYS A 16 -3.42 -12.42 13.81
C LYS A 16 -2.32 -12.33 14.86
N PHE A 17 -1.06 -12.42 14.44
CA PHE A 17 0.09 -12.30 15.33
C PHE A 17 0.18 -10.91 15.98
N LEU A 18 -0.07 -9.86 15.20
CA LEU A 18 -0.03 -8.46 15.62
C LEU A 18 -1.34 -8.04 16.33
N GLY A 19 -2.26 -8.97 16.60
CA GLY A 19 -3.53 -8.67 17.28
C GLY A 19 -4.49 -7.76 16.51
N LEU A 20 -4.19 -7.42 15.25
CA LEU A 20 -4.99 -6.54 14.40
C LEU A 20 -6.24 -7.23 13.83
N TRP A 21 -6.19 -8.55 13.64
CA TRP A 21 -7.28 -9.32 13.04
C TRP A 21 -7.64 -10.56 13.88
N GLY A 22 -8.91 -10.65 14.29
CA GLY A 22 -9.46 -11.75 15.10
C GLY A 22 -10.68 -12.42 14.44
N LYS A 23 -11.03 -13.63 14.89
CA LYS A 23 -12.24 -14.35 14.46
C LYS A 23 -13.50 -13.46 14.64
N SER A 24 -14.53 -13.66 13.80
CA SER A 24 -15.75 -12.82 13.77
C SER A 24 -16.50 -12.67 15.10
N ALA A 25 -16.27 -13.59 16.05
CA ALA A 25 -16.63 -13.43 17.46
C ALA A 25 -15.35 -13.47 18.31
N PRO A 26 -14.69 -12.34 18.59
CA PRO A 26 -13.52 -12.33 19.45
C PRO A 26 -13.93 -12.72 20.87
N SER A 27 -13.24 -13.70 21.47
CA SER A 27 -13.36 -13.94 22.91
C SER A 27 -12.93 -12.69 23.67
N LYS A 28 -13.48 -12.48 24.88
CA LYS A 28 -13.08 -11.34 25.75
C LYS A 28 -11.54 -11.26 25.91
N TYR A 29 -10.87 -12.41 25.93
CA TYR A 29 -9.41 -12.52 25.99
C TYR A 29 -8.70 -11.95 24.75
N ASN A 30 -9.15 -12.29 23.54
CA ASN A 30 -8.56 -11.76 22.30
C ASN A 30 -8.73 -10.25 22.18
N MET A 31 -9.89 -9.73 22.62
CA MET A 31 -10.13 -8.28 22.63
C MET A 31 -9.22 -7.56 23.63
N ALA A 32 -9.05 -8.11 24.84
CA ALA A 32 -8.12 -7.57 25.83
C ALA A 32 -6.66 -7.61 25.33
N TYR A 33 -6.26 -8.70 24.67
CA TYR A 33 -4.94 -8.82 24.04
C TYR A 33 -4.70 -7.75 22.98
N THR A 34 -5.64 -7.56 22.05
CA THR A 34 -5.53 -6.51 21.01
C THR A 34 -5.41 -5.12 21.63
N VAL A 35 -6.26 -4.78 22.61
CA VAL A 35 -6.22 -3.47 23.27
C VAL A 35 -4.90 -3.25 23.99
N PHE A 36 -4.44 -4.25 24.76
CA PHE A 36 -3.17 -4.18 25.48
C PHE A 36 -1.98 -4.05 24.52
N TYR A 37 -1.94 -4.85 23.46
CA TYR A 37 -0.87 -4.80 22.46
C TYR A 37 -0.83 -3.45 21.74
N LEU A 38 -1.96 -2.89 21.32
CA LEU A 38 -1.99 -1.57 20.66
C LEU A 38 -1.57 -0.46 21.63
N PHE A 39 -2.03 -0.53 22.88
CA PHE A 39 -1.65 0.45 23.90
C PHE A 39 -0.14 0.40 24.16
N ALA A 40 0.42 -0.80 24.40
CA ALA A 40 1.81 -0.98 24.72
C ALA A 40 2.76 -0.74 23.54
N SER A 41 2.38 -1.13 22.31
CA SER A 41 3.26 -1.07 21.14
C SER A 41 3.11 0.20 20.29
N LEU A 42 1.98 0.91 20.35
CA LEU A 42 1.74 2.12 19.57
C LEU A 42 1.61 3.36 20.46
N PHE A 43 0.67 3.35 21.42
CA PHE A 43 0.35 4.56 22.18
C PHE A 43 1.49 5.03 23.08
N VAL A 44 2.11 4.11 23.83
CA VAL A 44 3.28 4.43 24.67
C VAL A 44 4.48 4.84 23.80
N TYR A 45 4.66 4.19 22.65
CA TYR A 45 5.74 4.50 21.72
C TYR A 45 5.57 5.90 21.11
N ASP A 46 4.36 6.26 20.70
CA ASP A 46 3.99 7.61 20.21
C ASP A 46 4.26 8.69 21.25
N ILE A 47 3.88 8.45 22.51
CA ILE A 47 4.13 9.41 23.60
C ILE A 47 5.63 9.65 23.74
N PHE A 48 6.45 8.59 23.75
CA PHE A 48 7.89 8.73 23.88
C PHE A 48 8.54 9.41 22.67
N LEU A 49 8.08 9.12 21.45
CA LEU A 49 8.55 9.82 20.25
C LEU A 49 8.18 11.31 20.28
N THR A 50 6.95 11.63 20.70
CA THR A 50 6.46 13.01 20.80
C THR A 50 7.24 13.80 21.85
N LEU A 51 7.42 13.22 23.05
CA LEU A 51 8.21 13.82 24.12
C LEU A 51 9.67 14.02 23.70
N ASN A 52 10.24 13.04 22.98
CA ASN A 52 11.59 13.16 22.43
C ASN A 52 11.69 14.29 21.41
N LEU A 53 10.73 14.41 20.49
CA LEU A 53 10.74 15.46 19.47
C LEU A 53 10.68 16.87 20.11
N ILE A 54 9.88 17.05 21.16
CA ILE A 54 9.76 18.34 21.88
C ILE A 54 11.08 18.74 22.55
N HIS A 55 11.82 17.78 23.10
CA HIS A 55 13.07 18.03 23.83
C HIS A 55 14.33 17.89 22.96
N THR A 56 14.16 17.54 21.68
CA THR A 56 15.28 17.40 20.73
C THR A 56 15.97 18.75 20.54
N PRO A 57 17.31 18.82 20.66
CA PRO A 57 18.05 20.05 20.39
C PRO A 57 17.80 20.50 18.95
N ARG A 58 17.64 21.81 18.72
CA ARG A 58 17.33 22.40 17.40
C ARG A 58 18.48 22.34 16.38
N LYS A 59 19.37 21.35 16.51
CA LYS A 59 20.39 21.03 15.51
C LYS A 59 19.74 20.23 14.39
N LEU A 60 19.83 20.75 13.16
CA LEU A 60 19.13 20.22 12.00
C LEU A 60 19.37 18.72 11.78
N GLU A 61 20.61 18.23 11.86
CA GLU A 61 20.95 16.81 11.68
C GLU A 61 20.25 15.86 12.69
N THR A 62 20.13 16.31 13.93
CA THR A 62 19.48 15.53 14.99
C THR A 62 17.97 15.57 14.80
N LEU A 63 17.42 16.76 14.54
CA LEU A 63 16.01 16.97 14.30
C LEU A 63 15.50 16.18 13.09
N VAL A 64 16.27 16.15 12.00
CA VAL A 64 15.99 15.41 10.75
C VAL A 64 15.72 13.94 11.03
N ARG A 65 16.60 13.27 11.78
CA ARG A 65 16.47 11.83 12.10
C ARG A 65 15.24 11.54 12.94
N GLU A 66 15.03 12.33 14.00
CA GLU A 66 13.92 12.15 14.94
C GLU A 66 12.56 12.40 14.26
N THR A 67 12.52 13.40 13.38
CA THR A 67 11.33 13.77 12.61
C THR A 67 10.93 12.67 11.60
N MET A 68 11.91 12.00 10.96
CA MET A 68 11.62 10.89 10.04
C MET A 68 10.87 9.76 10.73
N PHE A 69 11.37 9.31 11.89
CA PHE A 69 10.75 8.20 12.62
C PHE A 69 9.37 8.57 13.17
N TYR A 70 9.21 9.80 13.66
CA TYR A 70 7.91 10.30 14.13
C TYR A 70 6.87 10.34 13.01
N PHE A 71 7.20 10.92 11.86
CA PHE A 71 6.27 10.99 10.73
C PHE A 71 5.93 9.61 10.15
N ASN A 72 6.89 8.69 10.10
CA ASN A 72 6.63 7.31 9.71
C ASN A 72 5.70 6.59 10.72
N HIS A 73 5.78 6.95 12.00
CA HIS A 73 4.88 6.43 13.02
C HIS A 73 3.44 6.96 12.85
N LEU A 74 3.27 8.26 12.60
CA LEU A 74 1.96 8.83 12.29
C LEU A 74 1.29 8.12 11.11
N VAL A 75 2.05 7.86 10.04
CA VAL A 75 1.56 7.07 8.89
C VAL A 75 1.10 5.68 9.32
N ALA A 76 1.90 4.97 10.12
CA ALA A 76 1.55 3.63 10.62
C ALA A 76 0.24 3.64 11.41
N VAL A 77 0.08 4.61 12.31
CA VAL A 77 -1.13 4.76 13.13
C VAL A 77 -2.36 4.97 12.25
N THR A 78 -2.27 5.82 11.21
CA THR A 78 -3.42 6.02 10.31
C THR A 78 -3.85 4.76 9.58
N LYS A 79 -2.92 3.90 9.16
CA LYS A 79 -3.22 2.61 8.52
C LYS A 79 -3.85 1.61 9.50
N ILE A 80 -3.35 1.57 10.73
CA ILE A 80 -3.89 0.71 11.79
C ILE A 80 -5.33 1.15 12.12
N LEU A 81 -5.57 2.45 12.29
CA LEU A 81 -6.90 3.01 12.48
C LEU A 81 -7.83 2.70 11.31
N MET A 82 -7.33 2.80 10.07
CA MET A 82 -8.08 2.41 8.87
C MET A 82 -8.53 0.95 8.96
N MET A 83 -7.66 0.02 9.37
CA MET A 83 -8.05 -1.39 9.49
C MET A 83 -9.19 -1.60 10.51
N PHE A 84 -9.15 -0.90 11.65
CA PHE A 84 -10.20 -1.02 12.67
C PHE A 84 -11.51 -0.36 12.25
N ILE A 85 -11.47 0.88 11.79
CA ILE A 85 -12.67 1.66 11.45
C ILE A 85 -13.35 1.07 10.21
N MET A 86 -12.56 0.69 9.21
CA MET A 86 -13.07 0.19 7.93
C MET A 86 -13.23 -1.32 7.87
N ARG A 87 -13.11 -2.03 9.01
CA ARG A 87 -13.19 -3.50 9.08
C ARG A 87 -14.43 -4.07 8.38
N LYS A 88 -15.60 -3.47 8.58
CA LYS A 88 -16.85 -3.92 7.92
C LYS A 88 -16.75 -3.83 6.39
N LYS A 89 -16.17 -2.74 5.88
CA LYS A 89 -15.95 -2.54 4.43
C LYS A 89 -14.91 -3.53 3.87
N ILE A 90 -13.85 -3.81 4.64
CA ILE A 90 -12.83 -4.81 4.29
C ILE A 90 -13.44 -6.21 4.17
N LEU A 91 -14.36 -6.58 5.08
CA LEU A 91 -15.08 -7.86 4.97
C LEU A 91 -15.93 -7.94 3.70
N VAL A 92 -16.65 -6.86 3.36
CA VAL A 92 -17.41 -6.78 2.11
C VAL A 92 -16.48 -6.91 0.88
N ILE A 93 -15.27 -6.35 0.94
CA ILE A 93 -14.26 -6.55 -0.12
C ILE A 93 -13.91 -8.02 -0.30
N PHE A 94 -13.70 -8.77 0.78
CA PHE A 94 -13.40 -10.20 0.69
C PHE A 94 -14.58 -10.99 0.13
N ASP A 95 -15.80 -10.67 0.55
CA ASP A 95 -17.02 -11.29 0.01
C ASP A 95 -17.17 -11.00 -1.50
N LEU A 96 -16.85 -9.79 -1.95
CA LEU A 96 -16.86 -9.42 -3.37
C LEU A 96 -15.73 -10.10 -4.16
N LEU A 97 -14.54 -10.29 -3.58
CA LEU A 97 -13.44 -10.99 -4.24
C LEU A 97 -13.73 -12.47 -4.46
N ASP A 98 -14.48 -13.09 -3.54
CA ASP A 98 -14.82 -14.52 -3.60
C ASP A 98 -16.16 -14.81 -4.31
N CYS A 99 -16.81 -13.77 -4.85
CA CYS A 99 -18.05 -13.91 -5.63
C CYS A 99 -17.81 -14.70 -6.93
N GLU A 100 -18.86 -15.28 -7.50
CA GLU A 100 -18.73 -16.16 -8.66
C GLU A 100 -18.24 -15.41 -9.92
N GLU A 101 -18.63 -14.16 -10.07
CA GLU A 101 -18.28 -13.32 -11.21
C GLU A 101 -16.78 -12.97 -11.25
N PHE A 102 -16.13 -12.93 -10.09
CA PHE A 102 -14.69 -12.64 -9.96
C PHE A 102 -13.83 -13.88 -10.13
N LYS A 103 -14.40 -15.09 -10.02
CA LYS A 103 -13.64 -16.33 -10.22
C LYS A 103 -13.19 -16.45 -11.68
N PRO A 104 -11.90 -16.76 -11.90
CA PRO A 104 -11.39 -16.96 -13.26
C PRO A 104 -11.86 -18.31 -13.80
N ASN A 105 -12.78 -18.27 -14.77
CA ASN A 105 -13.40 -19.47 -15.35
C ASN A 105 -12.66 -19.98 -16.59
N ASP A 106 -12.00 -19.09 -17.33
CA ASP A 106 -11.21 -19.36 -18.53
C ASP A 106 -9.71 -19.33 -18.25
N GLU A 107 -8.92 -20.08 -19.04
CA GLU A 107 -7.46 -20.17 -18.90
C GLU A 107 -6.77 -18.79 -18.95
N ASN A 108 -7.24 -17.90 -19.84
CA ASN A 108 -6.70 -16.56 -19.97
C ASN A 108 -6.96 -15.72 -18.70
N SER A 109 -8.17 -15.77 -18.15
CA SER A 109 -8.49 -15.13 -16.87
C SER A 109 -7.67 -15.68 -15.71
N GLN A 110 -7.40 -16.99 -15.70
CA GLN A 110 -6.53 -17.62 -14.70
C GLN A 110 -5.09 -17.12 -14.83
N GLU A 111 -4.57 -17.02 -16.05
CA GLU A 111 -3.22 -16.51 -16.32
C GLU A 111 -3.08 -15.04 -15.91
N ILE A 112 -4.06 -14.19 -16.26
CA ILE A 112 -4.09 -12.77 -15.85
C ILE A 112 -4.05 -12.68 -14.32
N MET A 113 -4.94 -13.40 -13.63
CA MET A 113 -5.02 -13.36 -12.17
C MET A 113 -3.73 -13.89 -11.50
N LYS A 114 -3.16 -14.97 -12.03
CA LYS A 114 -1.88 -15.52 -11.57
C LYS A 114 -0.77 -14.49 -11.71
N ARG A 115 -0.66 -13.84 -12.88
CA ARG A 115 0.34 -12.81 -13.13
C ARG A 115 0.21 -11.63 -12.15
N LYS A 116 -1.02 -11.15 -11.88
CA LYS A 116 -1.26 -10.10 -10.88
C LYS A 116 -0.86 -10.53 -9.47
N THR A 117 -1.17 -11.78 -9.13
CA THR A 117 -0.81 -12.39 -7.85
C THR A 117 0.72 -12.54 -7.70
N ASP A 118 1.42 -12.94 -8.75
CA ASP A 118 2.87 -13.07 -8.77
C ASP A 118 3.56 -11.71 -8.58
N PHE A 119 3.09 -10.67 -9.29
CA PHE A 119 3.59 -9.30 -9.09
C PHE A 119 3.35 -8.81 -7.66
N TYR A 120 2.20 -9.10 -7.07
CA TYR A 120 1.91 -8.80 -5.68
C TYR A 120 2.89 -9.49 -4.72
N TYR A 121 3.18 -10.79 -4.90
CA TYR A 121 4.15 -11.51 -4.06
C TYR A 121 5.59 -11.05 -4.27
N ILE A 122 5.96 -10.69 -5.51
CA ILE A 122 7.27 -10.08 -5.81
C ILE A 122 7.40 -8.74 -5.07
N TYR A 123 6.37 -7.88 -5.14
CA TYR A 123 6.37 -6.62 -4.42
C TYR A 123 6.48 -6.83 -2.91
N TRP A 124 5.68 -7.74 -2.33
CA TRP A 124 5.75 -8.09 -0.91
C TRP A 124 7.15 -8.53 -0.51
N ARG A 125 7.79 -9.39 -1.30
CA ARG A 125 9.18 -9.86 -1.06
C ARG A 125 10.19 -8.73 -1.13
N ILE A 126 10.11 -7.87 -2.15
CA ILE A 126 11.04 -6.73 -2.31
C ILE A 126 10.95 -5.80 -1.10
N VAL A 127 9.73 -5.43 -0.70
CA VAL A 127 9.51 -4.55 0.47
C VAL A 127 9.95 -5.25 1.77
N ALA A 128 9.70 -6.55 1.91
CA ALA A 128 10.15 -7.32 3.07
C ALA A 128 11.66 -7.39 3.18
N VAL A 129 12.37 -7.73 2.11
CA VAL A 129 13.83 -7.83 2.12
C VAL A 129 14.47 -6.48 2.38
N THR A 130 14.02 -5.43 1.67
CA THR A 130 14.57 -4.07 1.84
C THR A 130 14.30 -3.51 3.24
N SER A 131 13.09 -3.66 3.77
CA SER A 131 12.75 -3.19 5.12
C SER A 131 13.52 -3.94 6.22
N ASN A 132 13.61 -5.27 6.12
CA ASN A 132 14.38 -6.06 7.10
C ASN A 132 15.87 -5.75 7.03
N LEU A 133 16.42 -5.49 5.84
CA LEU A 133 17.80 -5.04 5.68
C LEU A 133 18.02 -3.69 6.39
N SER A 134 17.12 -2.72 6.19
CA SER A 134 17.20 -1.43 6.90
C SER A 134 17.13 -1.63 8.43
N CYS A 135 16.19 -2.43 8.92
CA CYS A 135 16.05 -2.68 10.35
C CYS A 135 17.28 -3.40 10.94
N PHE A 136 17.85 -4.37 10.21
CA PHE A 136 19.07 -5.06 10.59
C PHE A 136 20.25 -4.08 10.72
N MET A 137 20.44 -3.20 9.73
CA MET A 137 21.51 -2.21 9.76
C MET A 137 21.33 -1.18 10.89
N LEU A 138 20.08 -0.82 11.22
CA LEU A 138 19.77 0.13 12.29
C LEU A 138 20.01 -0.45 13.70
N VAL A 139 19.62 -1.70 13.92
CA VAL A 139 19.67 -2.34 15.25
C VAL A 139 20.94 -3.18 15.40
N ILE A 140 21.15 -4.17 14.54
CA ILE A 140 22.21 -5.17 14.74
C ILE A 140 23.59 -4.62 14.33
N GLY A 141 23.67 -3.74 13.33
CA GLY A 141 24.94 -3.13 12.91
C GLY A 141 25.74 -2.49 14.06
N PRO A 142 25.14 -1.55 14.82
CA PRO A 142 25.77 -0.96 16.00
C PRO A 142 26.18 -1.99 17.08
N LEU A 143 25.39 -3.06 17.29
CA LEU A 143 25.72 -4.12 18.24
C LEU A 143 26.97 -4.91 17.83
N ILE A 144 27.11 -5.22 16.53
CA ILE A 144 28.29 -5.89 15.98
C ILE A 144 29.52 -5.02 16.19
N LYS A 145 29.41 -3.70 15.95
CA LYS A 145 30.50 -2.75 16.20
C LYS A 145 30.90 -2.65 17.66
N MET A 146 29.93 -2.64 18.57
CA MET A 146 30.20 -2.69 20.01
C MET A 146 30.95 -3.98 20.37
N LEU A 147 30.58 -5.12 19.81
CA LEU A 147 31.21 -6.40 20.10
C LEU A 147 32.64 -6.51 19.56
N ILE A 148 32.88 -6.07 18.32
CA ILE A 148 34.17 -6.23 17.62
C ILE A 148 35.14 -5.09 17.96
N TRP A 149 34.67 -3.84 17.94
CA TRP A 149 35.50 -2.65 18.05
C TRP A 149 35.31 -1.88 19.37
N LYS A 150 34.47 -2.37 20.30
CA LYS A 150 34.18 -1.72 21.60
C LYS A 150 33.77 -0.25 21.48
N ILE A 151 33.09 0.10 20.38
CA ILE A 151 32.53 1.44 20.17
C ILE A 151 31.31 1.63 21.08
N GLU A 152 31.13 2.83 21.64
CA GLU A 152 29.97 3.17 22.46
C GLU A 152 28.66 2.99 21.69
N LEU A 153 27.72 2.25 22.28
CA LEU A 153 26.43 1.96 21.67
C LEU A 153 25.45 3.11 21.96
N GLY A 154 24.88 3.68 20.90
CA GLY A 154 23.74 4.58 20.99
C GLY A 154 22.41 3.83 20.98
N LEU A 155 21.35 4.51 21.43
CA LEU A 155 19.98 4.02 21.22
C LEU A 155 19.64 3.99 19.72
N PRO A 156 18.91 2.96 19.24
CA PRO A 156 18.77 2.70 17.80
C PRO A 156 17.82 3.67 17.08
N VAL A 157 16.80 4.22 17.77
CA VAL A 157 15.78 5.06 17.13
C VAL A 157 15.88 6.51 17.60
N CYS A 158 15.80 6.72 18.91
CA CYS A 158 15.74 8.05 19.53
C CYS A 158 16.64 8.11 20.77
N LYS A 159 17.26 9.26 21.04
CA LYS A 159 18.12 9.41 22.23
C LYS A 159 17.34 9.56 23.55
N PHE A 160 16.04 9.82 23.51
CA PHE A 160 15.20 10.18 24.66
C PHE A 160 15.74 11.40 25.43
N TYR A 161 15.77 12.56 24.75
CA TYR A 161 16.30 13.82 25.30
C TYR A 161 15.57 14.34 26.54
N PHE A 162 14.35 13.88 26.79
CA PHE A 162 13.58 14.24 27.99
C PHE A 162 14.11 13.57 29.28
N MET A 163 14.98 12.57 29.16
CA MET A 163 15.51 11.79 30.29
C MET A 163 16.95 12.20 30.62
N SER A 164 17.29 12.23 31.92
CA SER A 164 18.66 12.50 32.35
C SER A 164 19.63 11.41 31.89
N ASP A 165 20.87 11.81 31.63
CA ASP A 165 21.92 10.91 31.13
C ASP A 165 22.20 9.75 32.10
N GLU A 166 22.12 10.00 33.42
CA GLU A 166 22.26 8.97 34.45
C GLU A 166 21.20 7.88 34.35
N LEU A 167 19.92 8.26 34.21
CA LEU A 167 18.81 7.32 34.17
C LEU A 167 18.79 6.52 32.86
N ARG A 168 19.18 7.19 31.76
CA ARG A 168 19.36 6.55 30.45
C ARG A 168 20.47 5.51 30.47
N ASN A 169 21.61 5.83 31.06
CA ASN A 169 22.75 4.90 31.15
C ASN A 169 22.45 3.73 32.10
N LYS A 170 21.76 3.98 33.22
CA LYS A 170 21.39 2.94 34.19
C LYS A 170 20.49 1.86 33.60
N TYR A 171 19.53 2.23 32.75
CA TYR A 171 18.56 1.32 32.13
C TYR A 171 18.78 1.12 30.63
N PHE A 172 19.99 1.39 30.14
CA PHE A 172 20.29 1.45 28.71
C PHE A 172 19.86 0.18 27.95
N VAL A 173 20.17 -1.01 28.48
CA VAL A 173 19.82 -2.30 27.85
C VAL A 173 18.31 -2.47 27.70
N ILE A 174 17.53 -2.05 28.70
CA ILE A 174 16.06 -2.14 28.68
C ILE A 174 15.50 -1.21 27.58
N TRP A 175 15.99 0.03 27.51
CA TRP A 175 15.59 0.98 26.49
C TRP A 175 15.97 0.54 25.09
N TYR A 176 17.15 -0.05 24.94
CA TYR A 176 17.62 -0.60 23.68
C TYR A 176 16.68 -1.71 23.20
N ILE A 177 16.39 -2.70 24.04
CA ILE A 177 15.46 -3.80 23.71
C ILE A 177 14.06 -3.27 23.38
N TYR A 178 13.56 -2.31 24.16
CA TYR A 178 12.26 -1.69 23.93
C TYR A 178 12.18 -0.99 22.56
N GLN A 179 13.17 -0.16 22.21
CA GLN A 179 13.21 0.53 20.92
C GLN A 179 13.38 -0.45 19.75
N SER A 180 14.24 -1.48 19.91
CA SER A 180 14.43 -2.51 18.88
C SER A 180 13.17 -3.32 18.61
N PHE A 181 12.45 -3.70 19.67
CA PHE A 181 11.17 -4.41 19.53
C PHE A 181 10.11 -3.51 18.89
N GLY A 182 10.00 -2.25 19.36
CA GLY A 182 9.04 -1.27 18.85
C GLY A 182 9.21 -1.00 17.36
N ILE A 183 10.43 -0.70 16.91
CA ILE A 183 10.70 -0.38 15.50
C ILE A 183 10.47 -1.59 14.58
N TYR A 184 10.86 -2.79 15.01
CA TYR A 184 10.62 -4.01 14.23
C TYR A 184 9.13 -4.30 14.11
N ASN A 185 8.40 -4.20 15.22
CA ASN A 185 6.96 -4.38 15.25
C ASN A 185 6.23 -3.36 14.35
N GLN A 186 6.62 -2.10 14.42
CA GLN A 186 6.09 -1.03 13.56
C GLN A 186 6.38 -1.31 12.07
N MET A 187 7.60 -1.73 11.74
CA MET A 187 7.99 -2.09 10.38
C MET A 187 7.11 -3.22 9.82
N VAL A 188 6.93 -4.30 10.58
CA VAL A 188 6.09 -5.44 10.17
C VAL A 188 4.64 -5.02 9.98
N ASN A 189 4.10 -4.19 10.89
CA ASN A 189 2.74 -3.64 10.76
C ASN A 189 2.57 -2.81 9.48
N ASN A 190 3.46 -1.85 9.24
CA ASN A 190 3.43 -1.00 8.05
C ASN A 190 3.51 -1.82 6.77
N LEU A 191 4.46 -2.77 6.71
CA LEU A 191 4.65 -3.63 5.54
C LEU A 191 3.36 -4.37 5.18
N ASN A 192 2.75 -5.07 6.14
CA ASN A 192 1.56 -5.88 5.88
C ASN A 192 0.34 -5.03 5.46
N LEU A 193 0.21 -3.83 6.04
CA LEU A 193 -0.87 -2.91 5.69
C LEU A 193 -0.68 -2.30 4.30
N ASP A 194 0.55 -1.93 3.93
CA ASP A 194 0.87 -1.40 2.60
C ASP A 194 0.70 -2.45 1.51
N THR A 195 1.20 -3.67 1.75
CA THR A 195 1.04 -4.77 0.80
C THR A 195 -0.42 -5.14 0.65
N PHE A 196 -1.21 -5.14 1.73
CA PHE A 196 -2.66 -5.35 1.64
C PHE A 196 -3.35 -4.28 0.79
N ASN A 197 -3.07 -3.00 1.04
CA ASN A 197 -3.62 -1.87 0.26
C ASN A 197 -3.27 -2.00 -1.22
N CYS A 198 -2.02 -2.29 -1.54
CA CYS A 198 -1.56 -2.56 -2.90
C CYS A 198 -2.27 -3.77 -3.51
N GLY A 199 -2.40 -4.87 -2.77
CA GLY A 199 -3.04 -6.08 -3.26
C GLY A 199 -4.51 -5.86 -3.64
N MET A 200 -5.26 -5.04 -2.89
CA MET A 200 -6.62 -4.66 -3.28
C MET A 200 -6.65 -3.95 -4.64
N LEU A 201 -5.68 -3.07 -4.92
CA LEU A 201 -5.54 -2.38 -6.21
C LEU A 201 -5.13 -3.34 -7.34
N TRP A 202 -4.20 -4.27 -7.07
CA TRP A 202 -3.80 -5.29 -8.04
C TRP A 202 -4.98 -6.17 -8.46
N MET A 203 -5.84 -6.56 -7.52
CA MET A 203 -7.06 -7.31 -7.83
C MET A 203 -8.04 -6.50 -8.68
N ALA A 204 -8.21 -5.20 -8.41
CA ALA A 204 -9.02 -4.31 -9.25
C ALA A 204 -8.51 -4.30 -10.70
N VAL A 205 -7.20 -4.09 -10.89
CA VAL A 205 -6.56 -4.10 -12.22
C VAL A 205 -6.74 -5.44 -12.91
N GLY A 206 -6.55 -6.55 -12.19
CA GLY A 206 -6.75 -7.90 -12.73
C GLY A 206 -8.17 -8.13 -13.26
N GLN A 207 -9.18 -7.75 -12.48
CA GLN A 207 -10.58 -7.90 -12.87
C GLN A 207 -10.97 -7.00 -14.05
N LEU A 208 -10.44 -5.77 -14.12
CA LEU A 208 -10.61 -4.90 -15.28
C LEU A 208 -9.97 -5.50 -16.55
N GLN A 209 -8.77 -6.07 -16.44
CA GLN A 209 -8.10 -6.74 -17.57
C GLN A 209 -8.87 -7.99 -18.04
N ILE A 210 -9.38 -8.78 -17.10
CA ILE A 210 -10.24 -9.93 -17.42
C ILE A 210 -11.47 -9.49 -18.19
N LEU A 211 -12.17 -8.45 -17.69
CA LEU A 211 -13.36 -7.94 -18.34
C LEU A 211 -13.05 -7.39 -19.74
N LYS A 212 -11.94 -6.66 -19.90
CA LYS A 212 -11.46 -6.16 -21.20
C LYS A 212 -11.26 -7.30 -22.19
N THR A 213 -10.53 -8.34 -21.79
CA THR A 213 -10.29 -9.52 -22.62
C THR A 213 -11.59 -10.24 -22.98
N LYS A 214 -12.54 -10.34 -22.04
CA LYS A 214 -13.88 -10.91 -22.30
C LYS A 214 -14.65 -10.12 -23.35
N PHE A 215 -14.58 -8.79 -23.36
CA PHE A 215 -15.19 -7.95 -24.39
C PHE A 215 -14.52 -8.12 -25.76
N VAL A 216 -13.18 -8.11 -25.83
CA VAL A 216 -12.43 -8.31 -27.08
C VAL A 216 -12.74 -9.67 -27.71
N ASN A 217 -12.88 -10.71 -26.88
CA ASN A 217 -13.14 -12.07 -27.32
C ASN A 217 -14.65 -12.39 -27.44
N LEU A 218 -15.53 -11.40 -27.34
CA LEU A 218 -16.97 -11.58 -27.54
C LEU A 218 -17.30 -11.71 -29.04
N LYS A 219 -16.98 -12.88 -29.58
CA LYS A 219 -17.20 -13.29 -30.98
C LYS A 219 -18.21 -14.42 -31.07
N LEU A 220 -18.74 -14.63 -32.27
CA LEU A 220 -19.52 -15.85 -32.56
C LEU A 220 -18.57 -17.03 -32.75
N ASN A 221 -18.83 -18.12 -32.02
CA ASN A 221 -18.18 -19.40 -32.30
C ASN A 221 -18.88 -20.11 -33.47
N ASP A 222 -18.18 -21.03 -34.15
CA ASP A 222 -18.73 -21.78 -35.30
C ASP A 222 -20.03 -22.52 -34.97
N PHE A 223 -20.14 -23.04 -33.75
CA PHE A 223 -21.37 -23.64 -33.24
C PHE A 223 -22.53 -22.64 -33.17
N GLU A 224 -22.27 -21.40 -32.75
CA GLU A 224 -23.29 -20.36 -32.60
C GLU A 224 -23.75 -19.80 -33.95
N ASN A 225 -22.89 -19.86 -34.97
CA ASN A 225 -23.26 -19.54 -36.34
C ASN A 225 -24.27 -20.54 -36.93
N GLY A 226 -24.29 -21.78 -36.43
CA GLY A 226 -25.24 -22.82 -36.83
C GLY A 226 -26.58 -22.80 -36.08
N LEU A 227 -26.73 -21.94 -35.06
CA LEU A 227 -27.98 -21.81 -34.29
C LEU A 227 -28.99 -20.92 -35.02
N ASP A 228 -30.28 -21.12 -34.72
CA ASP A 228 -31.33 -20.17 -35.11
C ASP A 228 -31.02 -18.76 -34.56
N LEU A 229 -31.41 -17.75 -35.33
CA LEU A 229 -31.17 -16.33 -35.04
C LEU A 229 -31.61 -15.95 -33.62
N LYS A 230 -32.76 -16.47 -33.16
CA LYS A 230 -33.30 -16.15 -31.84
C LYS A 230 -32.45 -16.74 -30.72
N SER A 231 -32.11 -18.03 -30.81
CA SER A 231 -31.27 -18.73 -29.84
C SER A 231 -29.86 -18.12 -29.76
N ARG A 232 -29.29 -17.74 -30.90
CA ARG A 232 -28.00 -17.06 -30.99
C ARG A 232 -28.04 -15.70 -30.29
N ASP A 233 -29.05 -14.89 -30.58
CA ASP A 233 -29.18 -13.55 -30.00
C ASP A 233 -29.43 -13.62 -28.47
N ASP A 234 -30.25 -14.56 -28.00
CA ASP A 234 -30.52 -14.77 -26.57
C ASP A 234 -29.24 -15.16 -25.81
N MET A 235 -28.43 -16.08 -26.36
CA MET A 235 -27.16 -16.49 -25.75
C MET A 235 -26.17 -15.33 -25.63
N GLN A 236 -26.12 -14.47 -26.64
CA GLN A 236 -25.19 -13.34 -26.71
C GLN A 236 -25.61 -12.19 -25.80
N ILE A 237 -26.91 -11.94 -25.68
CA ILE A 237 -27.46 -11.01 -24.69
C ILE A 237 -27.15 -11.51 -23.27
N GLU A 238 -27.29 -12.80 -23.00
CA GLU A 238 -26.99 -13.36 -21.69
C GLU A 238 -25.49 -13.28 -21.36
N ARG A 239 -24.60 -13.51 -22.33
CA ARG A 239 -23.15 -13.26 -22.15
C ARG A 239 -22.86 -11.79 -21.85
N LEU A 240 -23.44 -10.88 -22.62
CA LEU A 240 -23.28 -9.44 -22.39
C LEU A 240 -23.77 -9.06 -20.99
N ARG A 241 -24.94 -9.55 -20.58
CA ARG A 241 -25.50 -9.33 -19.24
C ARG A 241 -24.51 -9.76 -18.15
N LYS A 242 -23.90 -10.95 -18.27
CA LYS A 242 -22.87 -11.40 -17.32
C LYS A 242 -21.67 -10.45 -17.24
N TYR A 243 -21.22 -9.92 -18.37
CA TYR A 243 -20.11 -8.96 -18.40
C TYR A 243 -20.50 -7.61 -17.79
N LEU A 244 -21.73 -7.15 -18.01
CA LEU A 244 -22.26 -5.93 -17.38
C LEU A 244 -22.39 -6.10 -15.86
N THR A 245 -22.88 -7.25 -15.39
CA THR A 245 -22.92 -7.57 -13.96
C THR A 245 -21.51 -7.60 -13.37
N HIS A 246 -20.55 -8.23 -14.05
CA HIS A 246 -19.15 -8.25 -13.62
C HIS A 246 -18.58 -6.82 -13.52
N TYR A 247 -18.85 -5.96 -14.49
CA TYR A 247 -18.46 -4.55 -14.46
C TYR A 247 -19.08 -3.78 -13.29
N GLU A 248 -20.36 -3.98 -13.01
CA GLU A 248 -21.04 -3.35 -11.87
C GLU A 248 -20.42 -3.76 -10.53
N ILE A 249 -20.07 -5.05 -10.38
CA ILE A 249 -19.36 -5.55 -9.20
C ILE A 249 -17.97 -4.93 -9.09
N ILE A 250 -17.23 -4.78 -10.20
CA ILE A 250 -15.93 -4.08 -10.21
C ILE A 250 -16.08 -2.62 -9.77
N LEU A 251 -17.10 -1.91 -10.27
CA LEU A 251 -17.36 -0.53 -9.87
C LEU A 251 -17.65 -0.43 -8.37
N LYS A 252 -18.47 -1.34 -7.84
CA LYS A 252 -18.79 -1.42 -6.40
C LYS A 252 -17.54 -1.73 -5.57
N TYR A 253 -16.73 -2.68 -6.02
CA TYR A 253 -15.45 -3.03 -5.40
C TYR A 253 -14.52 -1.82 -5.33
N CYS A 254 -14.29 -1.15 -6.46
CA CYS A 254 -13.42 0.03 -6.52
C CYS A 254 -13.94 1.20 -5.66
N ALA A 255 -15.26 1.39 -5.57
CA ALA A 255 -15.85 2.41 -4.70
C ALA A 255 -15.58 2.12 -3.21
N ILE A 256 -15.65 0.85 -2.79
CA ILE A 256 -15.34 0.46 -1.41
C ILE A 256 -13.82 0.58 -1.14
N VAL A 257 -12.97 0.15 -2.09
CA VAL A 257 -11.51 0.34 -2.00
C VAL A 257 -11.17 1.82 -1.88
N GLN A 258 -11.80 2.66 -2.70
CA GLN A 258 -11.65 4.11 -2.65
C GLN A 258 -11.96 4.65 -1.25
N ASP A 259 -13.08 4.25 -0.64
CA ASP A 259 -13.45 4.68 0.70
C ASP A 259 -12.45 4.25 1.78
N ILE A 260 -11.92 3.02 1.68
CA ILE A 260 -10.95 2.47 2.63
C ILE A 260 -9.61 3.23 2.52
N LEU A 261 -9.18 3.51 1.30
CA LEU A 261 -7.87 4.12 1.04
C LEU A 261 -7.89 5.66 1.07
N ASN A 262 -9.06 6.29 1.09
CA ASN A 262 -9.24 7.73 0.92
C ASN A 262 -8.35 8.58 1.84
N ILE A 263 -8.39 8.32 3.15
CA ILE A 263 -7.61 9.07 4.16
C ILE A 263 -6.16 8.56 4.16
N THR A 264 -5.98 7.24 4.09
CA THR A 264 -4.68 6.58 4.15
C THR A 264 -3.74 7.03 3.04
N ILE A 265 -4.22 7.11 1.79
CA ILE A 265 -3.43 7.60 0.66
C ILE A 265 -3.01 9.04 0.87
N PHE A 266 -3.92 9.91 1.33
CA PHE A 266 -3.60 11.31 1.55
C PHE A 266 -2.48 11.49 2.58
N VAL A 267 -2.60 10.81 3.73
CA VAL A 267 -1.58 10.85 4.78
C VAL A 267 -0.27 10.21 4.31
N GLN A 268 -0.32 9.06 3.63
CA GLN A 268 0.85 8.41 3.07
C GLN A 268 1.60 9.34 2.11
N LEU A 269 0.92 9.93 1.12
CA LEU A 269 1.55 10.81 0.13
C LEU A 269 2.16 12.05 0.78
N GLY A 270 1.43 12.71 1.68
CA GLY A 270 1.90 13.90 2.38
C GLY A 270 3.10 13.61 3.27
N MET A 271 2.96 12.69 4.21
CA MET A 271 4.01 12.40 5.19
C MET A 271 5.24 11.77 4.56
N SER A 272 5.08 10.85 3.60
CA SER A 272 6.23 10.23 2.94
C SER A 272 7.01 11.24 2.09
N SER A 273 6.38 12.27 1.52
CA SER A 273 7.11 13.35 0.84
C SER A 273 8.06 14.11 1.78
N ILE A 274 7.60 14.42 2.99
CA ILE A 274 8.41 15.07 4.02
C ILE A 274 9.53 14.14 4.46
N VAL A 275 9.22 12.85 4.70
CA VAL A 275 10.21 11.84 5.10
C VAL A 275 11.29 11.67 4.03
N ILE A 276 10.95 11.63 2.74
CA ILE A 276 11.93 11.53 1.66
C ILE A 276 12.79 12.80 1.59
N CYS A 277 12.19 13.99 1.71
CA CYS A 277 12.93 15.27 1.70
C CYS A 277 13.98 15.29 2.82
N VAL A 278 13.53 15.03 4.05
CA VAL A 278 14.35 15.03 5.26
C VAL A 278 15.38 13.89 5.18
N GLY A 279 14.99 12.74 4.65
CA GLY A 279 15.85 11.58 4.36
C GLY A 279 17.04 11.91 3.46
N LEU A 280 16.79 12.61 2.36
CA LEU A 280 17.83 13.04 1.43
C LEU A 280 18.80 14.03 2.06
N CYS A 281 18.30 14.99 2.86
CA CYS A 281 19.16 15.89 3.64
C CYS A 281 20.07 15.11 4.59
N GLY A 282 19.52 14.14 5.32
CA GLY A 282 20.30 13.27 6.21
C GLY A 282 21.31 12.40 5.47
N PHE A 283 20.98 11.91 4.28
CA PHE A 283 21.88 11.10 3.46
C PHE A 283 23.12 11.88 2.99
N VAL A 284 22.95 13.16 2.64
CA VAL A 284 24.04 14.02 2.15
C VAL A 284 24.88 14.62 3.29
N ALA A 285 24.28 14.91 4.44
CA ALA A 285 24.96 15.55 5.56
C ALA A 285 25.84 14.59 6.39
N MET A 286 25.55 13.28 6.38
CA MET A 286 26.23 12.34 7.29
C MET A 286 27.62 11.92 6.77
N PRO A 287 28.68 11.96 7.62
CA PRO A 287 29.99 11.43 7.26
C PRO A 287 29.93 9.93 6.96
N SER A 288 30.78 9.51 6.02
CA SER A 288 30.74 8.25 5.25
C SER A 288 31.00 6.98 6.06
N ASN A 289 30.11 6.64 7.01
CA ASN A 289 30.04 5.30 7.58
C ASN A 289 29.20 4.41 6.65
N THR A 290 29.78 3.30 6.19
CA THR A 290 29.16 2.39 5.22
C THR A 290 27.79 1.88 5.67
N GLU A 291 27.62 1.55 6.96
CA GLU A 291 26.36 1.05 7.52
C GLU A 291 25.23 2.08 7.51
N THR A 292 25.52 3.32 7.92
CA THR A 292 24.52 4.39 7.92
C THR A 292 24.12 4.77 6.50
N ALA A 293 25.07 4.70 5.55
CA ALA A 293 24.77 4.88 4.13
C ALA A 293 23.86 3.76 3.59
N ILE A 294 24.14 2.49 3.92
CA ILE A 294 23.29 1.34 3.52
C ILE A 294 21.89 1.46 4.15
N PHE A 295 21.80 1.82 5.43
CA PHE A 295 20.53 2.05 6.10
C PHE A 295 19.72 3.13 5.41
N MET A 296 20.29 4.32 5.21
CA MET A 296 19.59 5.45 4.59
C MET A 296 19.17 5.14 3.15
N PHE A 297 20.04 4.51 2.36
CA PHE A 297 19.73 4.13 0.98
C PHE A 297 18.59 3.10 0.92
N SER A 298 18.65 2.05 1.72
CA SER A 298 17.58 1.03 1.78
C SER A 298 16.26 1.60 2.31
N TYR A 299 16.32 2.49 3.30
CA TYR A 299 15.16 3.19 3.86
C TYR A 299 14.48 4.11 2.81
N LEU A 300 15.25 4.97 2.14
CA LEU A 300 14.73 5.87 1.10
C LEU A 300 14.15 5.11 -0.09
N THR A 301 14.80 4.01 -0.48
CA THR A 301 14.29 3.12 -1.54
C THR A 301 12.94 2.52 -1.15
N THR A 302 12.81 2.04 0.09
CA THR A 302 11.57 1.49 0.61
C THR A 302 10.45 2.54 0.64
N MET A 303 10.73 3.74 1.14
CA MET A 303 9.76 4.85 1.20
C MET A 303 9.30 5.28 -0.20
N THR A 304 10.22 5.33 -1.15
CA THR A 304 9.89 5.67 -2.55
C THR A 304 9.00 4.60 -3.17
N MET A 305 9.32 3.31 -2.96
CA MET A 305 8.50 2.18 -3.46
C MET A 305 7.09 2.16 -2.87
N GLN A 306 6.92 2.53 -1.60
CA GLN A 306 5.61 2.63 -0.94
C GLN A 306 4.69 3.67 -1.60
N ILE A 307 5.24 4.72 -2.22
CA ILE A 307 4.42 5.71 -2.95
C ILE A 307 4.27 5.33 -4.42
N PHE A 308 5.37 4.89 -5.05
CA PHE A 308 5.44 4.61 -6.47
C PHE A 308 4.46 3.49 -6.87
N VAL A 309 4.44 2.38 -6.16
CA VAL A 309 3.65 1.20 -6.54
C VAL A 309 2.14 1.47 -6.48
N PRO A 310 1.56 2.03 -5.40
CA PRO A 310 0.15 2.46 -5.41
C PRO A 310 -0.16 3.44 -6.54
N SER A 311 0.72 4.41 -6.79
CA SER A 311 0.54 5.42 -7.84
C SER A 311 0.52 4.80 -9.23
N TRP A 312 1.40 3.84 -9.49
CA TRP A 312 1.41 3.06 -10.72
C TRP A 312 0.12 2.25 -10.87
N MET A 313 -0.34 1.58 -9.81
CA MET A 313 -1.60 0.82 -9.84
C MET A 313 -2.81 1.72 -10.07
N GLY A 314 -2.87 2.90 -9.46
CA GLY A 314 -3.94 3.88 -9.71
C GLY A 314 -3.99 4.36 -11.15
N THR A 315 -2.82 4.60 -11.77
CA THR A 315 -2.72 4.86 -13.22
C THR A 315 -3.20 3.67 -14.04
N GLN A 316 -2.81 2.43 -13.68
CA GLN A 316 -3.25 1.22 -14.38
C GLN A 316 -4.77 1.01 -14.29
N ILE A 317 -5.40 1.23 -13.13
CA ILE A 317 -6.86 1.18 -13.00
C ILE A 317 -7.52 2.17 -13.96
N SER A 318 -7.03 3.41 -13.98
CA SER A 318 -7.57 4.47 -14.84
C SER A 318 -7.39 4.13 -16.32
N PHE A 319 -6.23 3.58 -16.70
CA PHE A 319 -5.92 3.15 -18.06
C PHE A 319 -6.81 2.00 -18.52
N GLU A 320 -6.88 0.91 -17.74
CA GLU A 320 -7.70 -0.25 -18.07
C GLU A 320 -9.19 0.11 -18.13
N CYS A 321 -9.67 1.03 -17.27
CA CYS A 321 -11.03 1.55 -17.38
C CYS A 321 -11.29 2.29 -18.70
N GLY A 322 -10.32 3.09 -19.17
CA GLY A 322 -10.43 3.78 -20.46
C GLY A 322 -10.46 2.82 -21.65
N GLU A 323 -9.66 1.75 -21.59
CA GLU A 323 -9.56 0.74 -22.63
C GLU A 323 -10.81 -0.16 -22.73
N LEU A 324 -11.62 -0.26 -21.68
CA LEU A 324 -12.88 -1.03 -21.72
C LEU A 324 -13.83 -0.53 -22.82
N MET A 325 -13.85 0.78 -23.09
CA MET A 325 -14.64 1.35 -24.18
C MET A 325 -14.16 0.84 -25.54
N SER A 326 -12.84 0.91 -25.79
CA SER A 326 -12.22 0.42 -27.02
C SER A 326 -12.47 -1.09 -27.21
N ALA A 327 -12.34 -1.87 -26.13
CA ALA A 327 -12.63 -3.30 -26.12
C ALA A 327 -14.10 -3.60 -26.46
N ALA A 328 -15.05 -2.82 -25.92
CA ALA A 328 -16.46 -2.95 -26.25
C ALA A 328 -16.77 -2.60 -27.71
N TYR A 329 -16.09 -1.61 -28.30
CA TYR A 329 -16.21 -1.33 -29.73
C TYR A 329 -15.61 -2.43 -30.62
N SER A 330 -14.60 -3.14 -30.12
CA SER A 330 -13.89 -4.20 -30.86
C SER A 330 -14.66 -5.52 -30.92
N CYS A 331 -15.75 -5.67 -30.15
CA CYS A 331 -16.59 -6.86 -30.26
C CYS A 331 -17.36 -6.90 -31.59
N GLU A 332 -17.82 -8.07 -32.01
CA GLU A 332 -18.58 -8.21 -33.27
C GLU A 332 -20.03 -7.71 -33.10
N TRP A 333 -20.23 -6.40 -32.87
CA TRP A 333 -21.53 -5.82 -32.51
C TRP A 333 -22.44 -5.48 -33.72
N ILE A 334 -21.87 -5.29 -34.92
CA ILE A 334 -22.61 -4.92 -36.13
C ILE A 334 -23.72 -5.93 -36.49
N PRO A 335 -23.46 -7.26 -36.53
CA PRO A 335 -24.49 -8.25 -36.88
C PRO A 335 -25.45 -8.59 -35.73
N ARG A 336 -25.32 -7.93 -34.56
CA ARG A 336 -26.09 -8.26 -33.36
C ARG A 336 -27.47 -7.60 -33.32
N SER A 337 -28.33 -8.15 -32.47
CA SER A 337 -29.68 -7.65 -32.21
C SER A 337 -29.70 -6.19 -31.74
N LYS A 338 -30.86 -5.53 -31.93
CA LYS A 338 -31.08 -4.15 -31.45
C LYS A 338 -30.92 -4.03 -29.93
N LEU A 339 -31.32 -5.06 -29.18
CA LEU A 339 -31.20 -5.10 -27.72
C LEU A 339 -29.74 -5.17 -27.27
N PHE A 340 -28.93 -5.99 -27.93
CA PHE A 340 -27.50 -6.08 -27.68
C PHE A 340 -26.82 -4.73 -27.92
N LYS A 341 -27.08 -4.11 -29.08
CA LYS A 341 -26.52 -2.80 -29.46
C LYS A 341 -26.89 -1.72 -28.44
N ARG A 342 -28.16 -1.65 -28.02
CA ARG A 342 -28.61 -0.67 -27.01
C ARG A 342 -27.90 -0.86 -25.67
N SER A 343 -27.75 -2.10 -25.22
CA SER A 343 -27.06 -2.43 -23.97
C SER A 343 -25.58 -2.07 -24.02
N LEU A 344 -24.92 -2.34 -25.15
CA LEU A 344 -23.52 -1.99 -25.39
C LEU A 344 -23.32 -0.47 -25.41
N ILE A 345 -24.22 0.29 -26.03
CA ILE A 345 -24.17 1.76 -26.03
C ILE A 345 -24.26 2.32 -24.59
N LEU A 346 -25.18 1.79 -23.78
CA LEU A 346 -25.30 2.21 -22.37
C LEU A 346 -24.03 1.89 -21.57
N PHE A 347 -23.42 0.73 -21.82
CA PHE A 347 -22.14 0.38 -21.22
C PHE A 347 -21.03 1.35 -21.62
N VAL A 348 -20.89 1.64 -22.92
CA VAL A 348 -19.89 2.60 -23.43
C VAL A 348 -20.10 3.97 -22.79
N GLU A 349 -21.34 4.44 -22.71
CA GLU A 349 -21.65 5.73 -22.07
C GLU A 349 -21.24 5.75 -20.60
N ARG A 350 -21.49 4.65 -19.87
CA ARG A 350 -21.06 4.52 -18.47
C ARG A 350 -19.53 4.47 -18.35
N ALA A 351 -18.86 3.76 -19.26
CA ALA A 351 -17.41 3.56 -19.28
C ALA A 351 -16.62 4.84 -19.62
N LYS A 352 -17.25 5.84 -20.27
CA LYS A 352 -16.66 7.17 -20.51
C LYS A 352 -16.18 7.87 -19.23
N THR A 353 -16.72 7.51 -18.07
CA THR A 353 -16.30 8.02 -16.77
C THR A 353 -15.39 7.00 -16.09
N PRO A 354 -14.06 7.06 -16.29
CA PRO A 354 -13.14 6.07 -15.76
C PRO A 354 -13.11 6.11 -14.24
N VAL A 355 -12.95 4.95 -13.62
CA VAL A 355 -12.74 4.86 -12.19
C VAL A 355 -11.36 5.40 -11.86
N ARG A 356 -11.31 6.38 -10.96
CA ARG A 356 -10.06 6.95 -10.44
C ARG A 356 -10.06 6.85 -8.92
N ILE A 357 -8.99 6.28 -8.38
CA ILE A 357 -8.75 6.24 -6.94
C ILE A 357 -8.17 7.61 -6.54
N THR A 358 -8.66 8.21 -5.46
CA THR A 358 -8.27 9.54 -4.99
C THR A 358 -8.03 9.56 -3.47
N GLY A 359 -7.11 10.41 -3.00
CA GLY A 359 -6.93 10.76 -1.60
C GLY A 359 -7.67 12.05 -1.26
N LEU A 360 -8.54 12.00 -0.25
CA LEU A 360 -9.50 13.06 0.14
C LEU A 360 -10.32 13.68 -1.01
N LYS A 361 -10.47 12.98 -2.15
CA LYS A 361 -11.01 13.52 -3.41
C LYS A 361 -10.24 14.71 -3.99
N ILE A 362 -9.05 15.01 -3.46
CA ILE A 362 -8.19 16.13 -3.89
C ILE A 362 -7.06 15.60 -4.77
N PHE A 363 -6.39 14.52 -4.34
CA PHE A 363 -5.23 13.98 -5.02
C PHE A 363 -5.59 12.69 -5.74
N THR A 364 -5.42 12.64 -7.07
CA THR A 364 -5.56 11.38 -7.80
C THR A 364 -4.37 10.47 -7.53
N LEU A 365 -4.62 9.20 -7.26
CA LEU A 365 -3.57 8.19 -7.17
C LEU A 365 -3.07 7.88 -8.59
N SER A 366 -1.99 8.54 -9.00
CA SER A 366 -1.42 8.42 -10.35
C SER A 366 0.09 8.67 -10.36
N LEU A 367 0.77 8.17 -11.39
CA LEU A 367 2.17 8.44 -11.67
C LEU A 367 2.47 9.94 -11.85
N ASP A 368 1.50 10.72 -12.35
CA ASP A 368 1.63 12.18 -12.45
C ASP A 368 1.73 12.83 -11.06
N THR A 369 0.86 12.42 -10.13
CA THR A 369 0.90 12.88 -8.74
C THR A 369 2.21 12.47 -8.06
N PHE A 370 2.67 11.23 -8.26
CA PHE A 370 3.97 10.78 -7.77
C PHE A 370 5.12 11.66 -8.31
N THR A 371 5.14 11.91 -9.62
CA THR A 371 6.18 12.72 -10.26
C THR A 371 6.16 14.16 -9.73
N SER A 372 4.96 14.73 -9.55
CA SER A 372 4.80 16.05 -8.95
C SER A 372 5.35 16.10 -7.52
N ILE A 373 5.00 15.12 -6.68
CA ILE A 373 5.51 15.00 -5.30
C ILE A 373 7.05 14.88 -5.29
N MET A 374 7.63 14.04 -6.14
CA MET A 374 9.08 13.85 -6.20
C MET A 374 9.81 15.12 -6.65
N LYS A 375 9.26 15.86 -7.63
CA LYS A 375 9.80 17.16 -8.06
C LYS A 375 9.79 18.17 -6.91
N THR A 376 8.65 18.32 -6.24
CA THR A 376 8.51 19.22 -5.09
C THR A 376 9.46 18.84 -3.95
N THR A 377 9.57 17.54 -3.64
CA THR A 377 10.51 17.01 -2.64
C THR A 377 11.95 17.35 -2.98
N TYR A 378 12.35 17.21 -4.25
CA TYR A 378 13.69 17.57 -4.70
C TYR A 378 13.95 19.07 -4.63
N SER A 379 12.98 19.91 -5.02
CA SER A 379 13.08 21.37 -4.89
C SER A 379 13.26 21.81 -3.43
N PHE A 380 12.49 21.25 -2.49
CA PHE A 380 12.67 21.52 -1.06
C PHE A 380 14.02 21.04 -0.56
N PHE A 381 14.47 19.86 -0.96
CA PHE A 381 15.81 19.37 -0.64
C PHE A 381 16.91 20.33 -1.11
N THR A 382 16.85 20.82 -2.36
CA THR A 382 17.83 21.78 -2.87
C THR A 382 17.82 23.11 -2.13
N LEU A 383 16.63 23.59 -1.72
CA LEU A 383 16.49 24.80 -0.93
C LEU A 383 17.12 24.65 0.45
N ILE A 384 16.81 23.55 1.17
CA ILE A 384 17.39 23.27 2.49
C ILE A 384 18.92 23.18 2.37
N ARG A 385 19.43 22.55 1.32
CA ARG A 385 20.87 22.44 1.07
C ARG A 385 21.52 23.80 0.83
N GLN A 386 20.88 24.70 0.08
CA GLN A 386 21.40 26.04 -0.14
C GLN A 386 21.49 26.83 1.19
N LEU A 387 20.43 26.79 1.99
CA LEU A 387 20.41 27.44 3.31
C LEU A 387 21.51 26.91 4.24
N GLN A 388 21.82 25.61 4.17
CA GLN A 388 22.93 25.03 4.94
C GLN A 388 24.31 25.52 4.48
N VAL A 389 24.50 25.78 3.19
CA VAL A 389 25.77 26.32 2.67
C VAL A 389 25.92 27.80 3.06
N ASP A 390 24.82 28.55 3.04
CA ASP A 390 24.81 29.97 3.40
C ASP A 390 25.02 30.21 4.91
N GLU A 391 24.65 29.27 5.80
CA GLU A 391 24.96 29.36 7.24
C GLU A 391 26.43 29.07 7.59
N VAL A 392 27.19 28.47 6.67
CA VAL A 392 28.61 28.07 6.88
C VAL A 392 29.59 29.09 6.29
N ASN A 393 29.13 29.99 5.41
CA ASN A 393 29.88 31.11 4.83
C ASN A 393 29.56 32.41 5.56
#